data_AF-A0A8K0KQM8-F1
#
_entry.id   AF-A0A8K0KQM8-F1
#
_cell.length_a   1.000
_cell.length_b   1.000
_cell.length_c   1.000
_cell.angle_alpha   90.00
_cell.angle_beta   90.00
_cell.angle_gamma   90.00
#
_symmetry.space_group_name_H-M   'P 1'
#
loop_
_entity.id
_entity.type
_entity.pdbx_description
1 polymer ?
#
loop_
_entity_poly.entity_id
_entity_poly.type
_entity_poly.pdbx_seq_one_letter_code
_entity_poly.pdbx_strand_id
1 'polypeptide(L)'
;MGASTDSAVNVIPLEDFGGLHPDPNLTYAADLVASLKKGEHDFGAAFDGDGDRNMILGRDAFFVTPSDSLAVLAANLDCIPYFKKTGVKGYARSMPTGGAVDRVAESTGKEFFEVPTGWKYFGNLMDAGRLSLCGEESFGTGSDHIREKDGVWAALAWLSVLAAKSSSNSIPSIKDILMNHWSKYGRNFFTRYDYESCEADPCNKMMADLEAKVTDPSFVGKELVSPVNGKVFRVKAGDNFCYTDPIDGSIAKKQGIRVIFEDGSRVIFRLSGTGSSGATVRLYIDSYESDTSKHCLSAESMLKPLVEVALQLSRLREFTGRNEPTVIT
;
A
#
# COMPACT_ATOMS: atom_id res chain seq x y z
N MET A 1 -14.55 -4.00 25.11
CA MET A 1 -14.89 -2.76 24.40
C MET A 1 -16.38 -2.42 24.42
N GLY A 2 -17.29 -3.34 24.77
CA GLY A 2 -18.73 -3.00 24.91
C GLY A 2 -19.45 -2.70 23.61
N ALA A 3 -18.88 -3.07 22.45
CA ALA A 3 -19.55 -2.99 21.17
C ALA A 3 -20.76 -3.95 21.12
N SER A 4 -21.78 -3.60 20.34
CA SER A 4 -22.94 -4.48 20.12
C SER A 4 -22.49 -5.81 19.51
N THR A 5 -23.22 -6.89 19.81
CA THR A 5 -23.02 -8.18 19.13
C THR A 5 -23.26 -8.07 17.62
N ASP A 6 -24.10 -7.13 17.19
CA ASP A 6 -24.37 -6.88 15.77
C ASP A 6 -23.16 -6.31 15.01
N SER A 7 -22.15 -5.79 15.74
CA SER A 7 -20.89 -5.33 15.15
C SER A 7 -19.96 -6.48 14.76
N ALA A 8 -20.24 -7.71 15.20
CA ALA A 8 -19.45 -8.90 14.91
C ALA A 8 -20.13 -9.72 13.79
N VAL A 9 -19.62 -9.60 12.56
CA VAL A 9 -20.15 -10.28 11.36
C VAL A 9 -19.20 -11.40 10.94
N ASN A 10 -19.73 -12.56 10.56
CA ASN A 10 -18.97 -13.73 10.10
C ASN A 10 -17.88 -14.20 11.09
N VAL A 11 -18.18 -14.17 12.39
CA VAL A 11 -17.22 -14.51 13.47
C VAL A 11 -17.20 -15.97 13.91
N ILE A 12 -17.96 -16.84 13.22
CA ILE A 12 -17.94 -18.29 13.44
C ILE A 12 -16.99 -18.88 12.38
N PRO A 13 -15.83 -19.46 12.77
CA PRO A 13 -14.93 -20.11 11.81
C PRO A 13 -15.63 -21.26 11.10
N LEU A 14 -15.51 -21.31 9.77
CA LEU A 14 -16.03 -22.37 8.92
C LEU A 14 -14.86 -22.95 8.12
N GLU A 15 -14.87 -24.27 7.91
CA GLU A 15 -13.78 -24.97 7.18
C GLU A 15 -13.60 -24.46 5.74
N ASP A 16 -14.67 -24.00 5.11
CA ASP A 16 -14.70 -23.48 3.74
C ASP A 16 -14.89 -21.95 3.68
N PHE A 17 -14.82 -21.26 4.83
CA PHE A 17 -15.11 -19.82 4.96
C PHE A 17 -16.47 -19.41 4.36
N GLY A 18 -17.45 -20.31 4.34
CA GLY A 18 -18.76 -20.07 3.72
C GLY A 18 -18.72 -20.11 2.18
N GLY A 19 -17.72 -20.76 1.59
CA GLY A 19 -17.49 -20.84 0.15
C GLY A 19 -16.94 -19.55 -0.47
N LEU A 20 -16.45 -18.62 0.36
CA LEU A 20 -15.89 -17.33 -0.04
C LEU A 20 -14.37 -17.33 0.07
N HIS A 21 -13.72 -16.38 -0.61
CA HIS A 21 -12.29 -16.16 -0.47
C HIS A 21 -12.03 -15.20 0.72
N PRO A 22 -11.38 -15.63 1.81
CA PRO A 22 -11.16 -14.79 3.00
C PRO A 22 -10.01 -13.81 2.76
N ASP A 23 -10.24 -12.79 1.92
CA ASP A 23 -9.25 -11.79 1.53
C ASP A 23 -9.84 -10.37 1.64
N PRO A 24 -9.31 -9.50 2.53
CA PRO A 24 -9.93 -8.23 2.85
C PRO A 24 -9.59 -7.18 1.79
N ASN A 25 -10.32 -7.19 0.68
CA ASN A 25 -10.25 -6.15 -0.35
C ASN A 25 -11.65 -5.77 -0.86
N LEU A 26 -11.74 -4.70 -1.66
CA LEU A 26 -13.02 -4.17 -2.13
C LEU A 26 -13.83 -5.16 -3.00
N THR A 27 -13.18 -6.18 -3.57
CA THR A 27 -13.81 -7.21 -4.39
C THR A 27 -14.41 -8.32 -3.52
N TYR A 28 -13.62 -8.92 -2.63
CA TYR A 28 -14.07 -10.09 -1.85
C TYR A 28 -14.84 -9.72 -0.57
N ALA A 29 -14.56 -8.57 0.03
CA ALA A 29 -15.33 -8.05 1.16
C ALA A 29 -16.49 -7.12 0.71
N ALA A 30 -17.11 -7.43 -0.43
CA ALA A 30 -18.18 -6.65 -1.04
C ALA A 30 -19.40 -6.45 -0.11
N ASP A 31 -19.72 -7.45 0.73
CA ASP A 31 -20.82 -7.36 1.69
C ASP A 31 -20.58 -6.29 2.76
N LEU A 32 -19.34 -6.19 3.26
CA LEU A 32 -18.94 -5.13 4.19
C LEU A 32 -19.03 -3.76 3.51
N VAL A 33 -18.52 -3.65 2.28
CA VAL A 33 -18.60 -2.42 1.48
C VAL A 33 -20.06 -2.00 1.28
N ALA A 34 -20.94 -2.95 0.91
CA ALA A 34 -22.36 -2.68 0.71
C ALA A 34 -23.05 -2.25 2.01
N SER A 35 -22.68 -2.83 3.16
CA SER A 35 -23.19 -2.43 4.47
C SER A 35 -22.79 -0.99 4.81
N LEU A 36 -21.52 -0.64 4.68
CA LEU A 36 -21.00 0.71 4.98
C LEU A 36 -21.54 1.78 4.02
N LYS A 37 -21.85 1.42 2.77
CA LYS A 37 -22.51 2.31 1.79
C LYS A 37 -23.92 2.77 2.21
N LYS A 38 -24.58 2.07 3.13
CA LYS A 38 -25.89 2.51 3.67
C LYS A 38 -25.77 3.74 4.56
N GLY A 39 -24.55 4.08 5.01
CA GLY A 39 -24.31 5.23 5.87
C GLY A 39 -24.75 5.01 7.33
N GLU A 40 -24.97 3.77 7.76
CA GLU A 40 -25.40 3.45 9.13
C GLU A 40 -24.23 3.21 10.09
N HIS A 41 -23.03 2.99 9.54
CA HIS A 41 -21.81 2.68 10.29
C HIS A 41 -20.69 3.66 9.95
N ASP A 42 -19.93 4.09 10.96
CA ASP A 42 -18.86 5.07 10.79
C ASP A 42 -17.48 4.43 10.55
N PHE A 43 -17.33 3.16 10.94
CA PHE A 43 -16.10 2.37 10.83
C PHE A 43 -16.45 0.92 10.48
N GLY A 44 -15.69 0.34 9.54
CA GLY A 44 -15.74 -1.08 9.19
C GLY A 44 -14.34 -1.64 9.03
N ALA A 45 -14.15 -2.90 9.39
CA ALA A 45 -12.91 -3.63 9.16
C ALA A 45 -13.20 -5.06 8.67
N ALA A 46 -12.33 -5.57 7.80
CA ALA A 46 -12.32 -6.97 7.38
C ALA A 46 -10.93 -7.56 7.58
N PHE A 47 -10.86 -8.86 7.86
CA PHE A 47 -9.63 -9.62 8.08
C PHE A 47 -9.56 -10.81 7.13
N ASP A 48 -8.36 -11.33 6.87
CA ASP A 48 -8.20 -12.59 6.13
C ASP A 48 -8.28 -13.82 7.03
N GLY A 49 -8.08 -15.00 6.43
CA GLY A 49 -8.37 -16.29 7.07
C GLY A 49 -7.54 -16.60 8.32
N ASP A 50 -6.30 -16.12 8.41
CA ASP A 50 -5.43 -16.25 9.59
C ASP A 50 -5.33 -14.96 10.42
N GLY A 51 -5.96 -13.87 9.97
CA GLY A 51 -6.17 -12.63 10.71
C GLY A 51 -4.99 -11.66 10.68
N ASP A 52 -4.00 -11.89 9.80
CA ASP A 52 -2.80 -11.06 9.73
C ASP A 52 -2.96 -9.82 8.81
N ARG A 53 -3.96 -9.82 7.93
CA ARG A 53 -4.32 -8.67 7.07
C ARG A 53 -5.56 -7.93 7.54
N ASN A 54 -5.66 -6.66 7.15
CA ASN A 54 -6.79 -5.80 7.46
C ASN A 54 -7.15 -4.85 6.31
N MET A 55 -8.46 -4.69 6.06
CA MET A 55 -9.02 -3.57 5.32
C MET A 55 -9.77 -2.65 6.26
N ILE A 56 -9.59 -1.34 6.09
CA ILE A 56 -10.26 -0.31 6.89
C ILE A 56 -11.18 0.52 6.00
N LEU A 57 -12.43 0.67 6.43
CA LEU A 57 -13.45 1.46 5.76
C LEU A 57 -14.03 2.50 6.72
N GLY A 58 -14.25 3.71 6.22
CA GLY A 58 -15.09 4.71 6.86
C GLY A 58 -16.53 4.68 6.37
N ARG A 59 -17.36 5.54 6.97
CA ARG A 59 -18.74 5.84 6.52
C ARG A 59 -18.84 6.02 5.00
N ASP A 60 -19.98 5.61 4.43
CA ASP A 60 -20.26 5.64 2.99
C ASP A 60 -19.28 4.79 2.16
N ALA A 61 -18.69 3.77 2.80
CA ALA A 61 -17.61 2.93 2.28
C ALA A 61 -16.39 3.73 1.78
N PHE A 62 -16.01 4.78 2.52
CA PHE A 62 -14.77 5.49 2.28
C PHE A 62 -13.58 4.55 2.49
N PHE A 63 -12.89 4.19 1.39
CA PHE A 63 -11.77 3.26 1.42
C PHE A 63 -10.48 3.94 1.90
N VAL A 64 -9.87 3.38 2.94
CA VAL A 64 -8.52 3.75 3.37
C VAL A 64 -7.54 2.81 2.67
N THR A 65 -6.72 3.33 1.76
CA THR A 65 -5.69 2.51 1.12
C THR A 65 -4.73 1.97 2.20
N PRO A 66 -4.20 0.74 2.08
CA PRO A 66 -3.27 0.19 3.09
C PRO A 66 -2.01 1.06 3.26
N SER A 67 -1.55 1.68 2.17
CA SER A 67 -0.44 2.63 2.19
C SER A 67 -0.75 3.90 3.01
N ASP A 68 -1.93 4.50 2.84
CA ASP A 68 -2.38 5.63 3.67
C ASP A 68 -2.65 5.19 5.11
N SER A 69 -3.18 3.98 5.32
CA SER A 69 -3.44 3.41 6.65
C SER A 69 -2.17 3.40 7.49
N LEU A 70 -1.08 2.85 6.92
CA LEU A 70 0.23 2.84 7.56
C LEU A 70 0.72 4.26 7.91
N ALA A 71 0.58 5.21 6.99
CA ALA A 71 1.02 6.59 7.20
C ALA A 71 0.21 7.33 8.27
N VAL A 72 -1.12 7.15 8.29
CA VAL A 72 -1.98 7.74 9.32
C VAL A 72 -1.65 7.18 10.69
N LEU A 73 -1.45 5.86 10.81
CA LEU A 73 -1.04 5.26 12.08
C LEU A 73 0.32 5.81 12.52
N ALA A 74 1.32 5.86 11.62
CA ALA A 74 2.64 6.42 11.90
C ALA A 74 2.55 7.86 12.45
N ALA A 75 1.66 8.69 11.89
CA ALA A 75 1.48 10.08 12.30
C ALA A 75 0.75 10.27 13.64
N ASN A 76 0.19 9.20 14.23
CA ASN A 76 -0.64 9.26 15.43
C ASN A 76 -0.30 8.16 16.45
N LEU A 77 0.88 7.52 16.37
CA LEU A 77 1.27 6.45 17.31
C LEU A 77 1.32 6.92 18.76
N ASP A 78 1.55 8.22 18.98
CA ASP A 78 1.58 8.83 20.29
C ASP A 78 0.24 8.71 21.04
N CYS A 79 -0.88 8.43 20.37
CA CYS A 79 -2.15 8.18 21.05
C CYS A 79 -2.26 6.75 21.66
N ILE A 80 -1.45 5.81 21.20
CA ILE A 80 -1.50 4.41 21.60
C ILE A 80 -0.57 4.19 22.82
N PRO A 81 -1.08 3.65 23.96
CA PRO A 81 -0.29 3.52 25.19
C PRO A 81 1.02 2.74 25.06
N TYR A 82 1.08 1.76 24.14
CA TYR A 82 2.30 1.00 23.87
C TYR A 82 3.44 1.94 23.44
N PHE A 83 3.25 2.74 22.38
CA PHE A 83 4.28 3.64 21.86
C PHE A 83 4.56 4.85 22.77
N LYS A 84 3.61 5.26 23.63
CA LYS A 84 3.91 6.22 24.71
C LYS A 84 4.95 5.67 25.70
N LYS A 85 4.93 4.36 25.96
CA LYS A 85 5.84 3.70 26.91
C LYS A 85 7.15 3.27 26.26
N THR A 86 7.09 2.72 25.05
CA THR A 86 8.26 2.14 24.36
C THR A 86 9.00 3.16 23.49
N GLY A 87 8.36 4.27 23.15
CA GLY A 87 8.84 5.19 22.13
C GLY A 87 8.68 4.63 20.71
N VAL A 88 8.97 5.47 19.72
CA VAL A 88 8.98 5.07 18.30
C VAL A 88 10.42 5.04 17.80
N LYS A 89 10.88 3.84 17.45
CA LYS A 89 12.26 3.55 16.99
C LYS A 89 12.44 3.94 15.52
N GLY A 90 11.52 3.51 14.67
CA GLY A 90 11.53 3.75 13.24
C GLY A 90 10.31 3.17 12.54
N TYR A 91 10.21 3.46 11.24
CA TYR A 91 9.14 3.01 10.36
C TYR A 91 9.71 2.17 9.22
N ALA A 92 8.92 1.26 8.67
CA ALA A 92 9.30 0.56 7.46
C ALA A 92 8.09 0.24 6.57
N ARG A 93 8.31 0.18 5.27
CA ARG A 93 7.34 -0.36 4.31
C ARG A 93 8.04 -1.26 3.31
N SER A 94 7.28 -2.16 2.71
CA SER A 94 7.80 -2.86 1.52
C SER A 94 7.93 -1.87 0.36
N MET A 95 8.89 -2.12 -0.51
CA MET A 95 9.22 -1.29 -1.67
C MET A 95 8.01 -0.93 -2.56
N PRO A 96 7.09 -1.87 -2.91
CA PRO A 96 5.93 -1.52 -3.72
C PRO A 96 4.88 -0.69 -2.99
N THR A 97 4.94 -0.60 -1.65
CA THR A 97 3.97 0.18 -0.87
C THR A 97 4.10 1.66 -1.15
N GLY A 98 2.97 2.38 -1.20
CA GLY A 98 2.92 3.82 -1.49
C GLY A 98 3.77 4.64 -0.51
N GLY A 99 4.35 5.75 -0.99
CA GLY A 99 5.34 6.54 -0.26
C GLY A 99 4.78 7.46 0.82
N ALA A 100 3.54 7.24 1.27
CA ALA A 100 2.85 8.11 2.23
C ALA A 100 3.56 8.11 3.59
N VAL A 101 3.99 6.94 4.08
CA VAL A 101 4.68 6.82 5.38
C VAL A 101 6.07 7.47 5.35
N ASP A 102 6.72 7.54 4.19
CA ASP A 102 8.02 8.19 3.99
C ASP A 102 7.92 9.67 4.37
N ARG A 103 6.81 10.32 3.99
CA ARG A 103 6.54 11.74 4.31
C ARG A 103 6.39 11.95 5.81
N VAL A 104 5.75 11.01 6.49
CA VAL A 104 5.61 11.03 7.95
C VAL A 104 6.97 10.82 8.60
N ALA A 105 7.75 9.86 8.13
CA ALA A 105 9.10 9.58 8.65
C ALA A 105 10.01 10.81 8.53
N GLU A 106 10.04 11.44 7.35
CA GLU A 106 10.78 12.66 7.08
C GLU A 106 10.34 13.80 8.03
N SER A 107 9.04 14.04 8.16
CA SER A 107 8.50 15.10 9.02
C SER A 107 8.76 14.91 10.51
N THR A 108 8.92 13.65 10.95
CA THR A 108 9.12 13.30 12.36
C THR A 108 10.58 13.02 12.69
N GLY A 109 11.47 13.08 11.71
CA GLY A 109 12.90 12.77 11.87
C GLY A 109 13.15 11.33 12.35
N LYS A 110 12.23 10.40 12.03
CA LYS A 110 12.33 8.99 12.42
C LYS A 110 13.07 8.18 11.38
N GLU A 111 13.78 7.16 11.85
CA GLU A 111 14.44 6.21 10.98
C GLU A 111 13.41 5.52 10.06
N PHE A 112 13.77 5.33 8.80
CA PHE A 112 12.89 4.78 7.79
C PHE A 112 13.60 3.71 6.95
N PHE A 113 12.91 2.59 6.72
CA PHE A 113 13.40 1.50 5.89
C PHE A 113 12.42 1.18 4.75
N GLU A 114 12.94 1.18 3.54
CA GLU A 114 12.30 0.55 2.39
C GLU A 114 12.90 -0.84 2.22
N VAL A 115 12.09 -1.88 2.40
CA VAL A 115 12.52 -3.29 2.35
C VAL A 115 11.85 -4.05 1.21
N PRO A 116 12.34 -5.22 0.77
CA PRO A 116 11.61 -6.03 -0.20
C PRO A 116 10.29 -6.55 0.38
N THR A 117 9.36 -6.97 -0.48
CA THR A 117 8.11 -7.60 -0.01
C THR A 117 8.39 -8.87 0.78
N GLY A 118 7.68 -9.04 1.89
CA GLY A 118 7.77 -10.19 2.79
C GLY A 118 8.19 -9.81 4.21
N TRP A 119 7.44 -10.30 5.20
CA TRP A 119 7.53 -9.83 6.58
C TRP A 119 8.89 -10.11 7.28
N LYS A 120 9.65 -11.10 6.79
CA LYS A 120 10.97 -11.47 7.33
C LYS A 120 11.96 -10.30 7.44
N TYR A 121 11.91 -9.34 6.50
CA TYR A 121 12.83 -8.18 6.54
C TYR A 121 12.48 -7.23 7.68
N PHE A 122 11.20 -7.09 8.01
CA PHE A 122 10.78 -6.32 9.19
C PHE A 122 11.19 -7.02 10.49
N GLY A 123 11.11 -8.35 10.55
CA GLY A 123 11.53 -9.13 11.72
C GLY A 123 12.95 -8.82 12.16
N ASN A 124 13.91 -8.83 11.23
CA ASN A 124 15.31 -8.45 11.50
C ASN A 124 15.42 -7.04 12.10
N LEU A 125 14.72 -6.06 11.54
CA LEU A 125 14.74 -4.67 12.00
C LEU A 125 14.09 -4.50 13.39
N MET A 126 13.03 -5.27 13.67
CA MET A 126 12.37 -5.29 14.98
C MET A 126 13.28 -5.90 16.06
N ASP A 127 13.94 -7.02 15.76
CA ASP A 127 14.87 -7.70 16.66
C ASP A 127 16.10 -6.84 16.98
N ALA A 128 16.56 -6.05 16.00
CA ALA A 128 17.61 -5.06 16.19
C ALA A 128 17.16 -3.79 16.93
N GLY A 129 15.88 -3.67 17.28
CA GLY A 129 15.34 -2.50 17.98
C GLY A 129 15.31 -1.22 17.14
N ARG A 130 15.24 -1.34 15.81
CA ARG A 130 15.24 -0.20 14.86
C ARG A 130 13.86 0.07 14.24
N LEU A 131 12.91 -0.84 14.43
CA LEU A 131 11.57 -0.75 13.85
C LEU A 131 10.49 -0.83 14.92
N SER A 132 9.50 0.06 14.84
CA SER A 132 8.32 0.05 15.71
C SER A 132 7.02 -0.16 14.95
N LEU A 133 6.90 0.34 13.73
CA LEU A 133 5.70 0.21 12.91
C LEU A 133 6.08 -0.08 11.46
N CYS A 134 5.43 -1.08 10.86
CA CYS A 134 5.60 -1.38 9.46
C CYS A 134 4.31 -1.84 8.78
N GLY A 135 4.32 -1.83 7.45
CA GLY A 135 3.18 -2.29 6.67
C GLY A 135 3.53 -2.54 5.21
N GLU A 136 2.57 -3.17 4.54
CA GLU A 136 2.63 -3.52 3.12
C GLU A 136 1.31 -3.12 2.45
N GLU A 137 1.37 -2.68 1.19
CA GLU A 137 0.20 -2.34 0.37
C GLU A 137 -0.82 -3.47 0.25
N SER A 138 -0.37 -4.71 0.46
CA SER A 138 -1.19 -5.92 0.46
C SER A 138 -1.98 -6.09 1.76
N PHE A 139 -2.58 -5.01 2.28
CA PHE A 139 -3.43 -5.01 3.48
C PHE A 139 -2.71 -5.45 4.77
N GLY A 140 -1.39 -5.32 4.81
CA GLY A 140 -0.57 -5.74 5.95
C GLY A 140 -0.16 -4.58 6.85
N THR A 141 -0.37 -4.68 8.15
CA THR A 141 0.13 -3.68 9.11
C THR A 141 0.51 -4.36 10.42
N GLY A 142 1.57 -3.91 11.06
CA GLY A 142 2.03 -4.47 12.33
C GLY A 142 3.05 -3.60 13.04
N SER A 143 3.42 -4.03 14.24
CA SER A 143 4.42 -3.37 15.09
C SER A 143 5.30 -4.39 15.79
N ASP A 144 6.34 -3.93 16.48
CA ASP A 144 7.31 -4.79 17.19
C ASP A 144 6.75 -5.54 18.41
N HIS A 145 5.45 -5.45 18.67
CA HIS A 145 4.75 -6.25 19.67
C HIS A 145 4.77 -7.76 19.39
N ILE A 146 4.81 -8.16 18.10
CA ILE A 146 5.02 -9.54 17.64
C ILE A 146 5.96 -9.54 16.42
N ARG A 147 6.09 -10.68 15.73
CA ARG A 147 6.91 -10.84 14.50
C ARG A 147 6.08 -11.26 13.29
N GLU A 148 4.80 -10.93 13.31
CA GLU A 148 3.87 -11.07 12.19
C GLU A 148 3.07 -9.78 11.98
N LYS A 149 2.35 -9.73 10.87
CA LYS A 149 1.28 -8.72 10.68
C LYS A 149 0.16 -9.03 11.67
N ASP A 150 -0.64 -8.02 12.02
CA ASP A 150 -1.78 -8.24 12.91
C ASP A 150 -2.94 -7.32 12.49
N GLY A 151 -3.95 -7.92 11.87
CA GLY A 151 -5.09 -7.19 11.35
C GLY A 151 -5.97 -6.63 12.46
N VAL A 152 -6.19 -7.40 13.53
CA VAL A 152 -7.00 -6.97 14.68
C VAL A 152 -6.30 -5.83 15.41
N TRP A 153 -4.99 -5.92 15.60
CA TRP A 153 -4.16 -4.83 16.14
C TRP A 153 -4.32 -3.55 15.32
N ALA A 154 -4.29 -3.64 13.99
CA ALA A 154 -4.44 -2.47 13.12
C ALA A 154 -5.83 -1.82 13.27
N ALA A 155 -6.90 -2.62 13.37
CA ALA A 155 -8.24 -2.11 13.64
C ALA A 155 -8.33 -1.42 15.01
N LEU A 156 -7.74 -2.00 16.06
CA LEU A 156 -7.69 -1.38 17.40
C LEU A 156 -6.81 -0.11 17.43
N ALA A 157 -5.73 -0.08 16.66
CA ALA A 157 -4.89 1.12 16.49
C ALA A 157 -5.70 2.25 15.85
N TRP A 158 -6.49 1.96 14.81
CA TRP A 158 -7.41 2.91 14.19
C TRP A 158 -8.49 3.42 15.15
N LEU A 159 -9.12 2.53 15.93
CA LEU A 159 -10.08 2.93 16.96
C LEU A 159 -9.43 3.83 18.03
N SER A 160 -8.17 3.58 18.37
CA SER A 160 -7.41 4.43 19.29
C SER A 160 -7.17 5.83 18.72
N VAL A 161 -6.83 5.92 17.42
CA VAL A 161 -6.69 7.21 16.71
C VAL A 161 -8.03 7.95 16.68
N LEU A 162 -9.12 7.28 16.31
CA LEU A 162 -10.47 7.87 16.33
C LEU A 162 -10.84 8.41 17.71
N ALA A 163 -10.65 7.60 18.76
CA ALA A 163 -10.93 8.00 20.14
C ALA A 163 -10.09 9.20 20.58
N ALA A 164 -8.80 9.23 20.24
CA ALA A 164 -7.91 10.32 20.60
C ALA A 164 -8.17 11.63 19.84
N LYS A 165 -8.73 11.54 18.63
CA LYS A 165 -9.15 12.71 17.84
C LYS A 165 -10.59 13.16 18.15
N SER A 166 -11.33 12.38 18.93
CA SER A 166 -12.68 12.71 19.34
C SER A 166 -12.70 13.78 20.44
N SER A 167 -13.74 14.60 20.42
CA SER A 167 -14.06 15.57 21.46
C SER A 167 -15.38 15.19 22.12
N SER A 168 -15.74 15.81 23.25
CA SER A 168 -16.99 15.54 23.96
C SER A 168 -18.26 15.71 23.10
N ASN A 169 -18.18 16.46 22.00
CA ASN A 169 -19.34 16.79 21.16
C ASN A 169 -19.19 16.33 19.69
N SER A 170 -18.07 15.70 19.31
CA SER A 170 -17.84 15.32 17.92
C SER A 170 -16.77 14.22 17.80
N ILE A 171 -17.09 13.19 17.03
CA ILE A 171 -16.16 12.16 16.57
C ILE A 171 -15.85 12.48 15.10
N PRO A 172 -14.58 12.71 14.72
CA PRO A 172 -14.25 12.93 13.31
C PRO A 172 -14.47 11.64 12.52
N SER A 173 -14.91 11.78 11.27
CA SER A 173 -14.98 10.62 10.38
C SER A 173 -13.57 10.16 9.99
N ILE A 174 -13.44 8.90 9.55
CA ILE A 174 -12.20 8.39 8.94
C ILE A 174 -11.76 9.28 7.77
N LYS A 175 -12.72 9.78 6.97
CA LYS A 175 -12.45 10.70 5.87
C LYS A 175 -11.83 12.01 6.37
N ASP A 176 -12.34 12.59 7.47
CA ASP A 176 -11.77 13.83 8.03
C ASP A 176 -10.32 13.63 8.49
N ILE A 177 -10.02 12.47 9.10
CA ILE A 177 -8.66 12.12 9.51
C ILE A 177 -7.73 12.04 8.28
N LEU A 178 -8.17 11.39 7.20
CA LEU A 178 -7.42 11.30 5.94
C LEU A 178 -7.24 12.66 5.26
N MET A 179 -8.28 13.48 5.20
CA MET A 179 -8.21 14.83 4.63
C MET A 179 -7.20 15.71 5.38
N ASN A 180 -7.21 15.64 6.72
CA ASN A 180 -6.23 16.33 7.55
C ASN A 180 -4.80 15.80 7.34
N HIS A 181 -4.65 14.48 7.18
CA HIS A 181 -3.37 13.85 6.87
C HIS A 181 -2.83 14.34 5.52
N TRP A 182 -3.65 14.28 4.46
CA TRP A 182 -3.27 14.71 3.12
C TRP A 182 -2.98 16.21 3.05
N SER A 183 -3.75 17.04 3.76
CA SER A 183 -3.45 18.47 3.84
C SER A 183 -2.09 18.77 4.46
N LYS A 184 -1.59 17.90 5.35
CA LYS A 184 -0.29 18.09 6.04
C LYS A 184 0.88 17.52 5.24
N TYR A 185 0.72 16.34 4.63
CA TYR A 185 1.83 15.59 4.02
C TYR A 185 1.77 15.53 2.49
N GLY A 186 0.68 16.01 1.88
CA GLY A 186 0.29 15.69 0.51
C GLY A 186 -0.40 14.34 0.43
N ARG A 187 -0.94 14.01 -0.75
CA ARG A 187 -1.60 12.73 -1.02
C ARG A 187 -0.75 11.89 -1.96
N ASN A 188 -0.46 10.65 -1.56
CA ASN A 188 0.06 9.62 -2.44
C ASN A 188 -1.11 8.84 -3.00
N PHE A 189 -1.59 9.22 -4.19
CA PHE A 189 -2.56 8.39 -4.89
C PHE A 189 -1.90 7.06 -5.23
N PHE A 190 -2.56 5.95 -4.94
CA PHE A 190 -1.98 4.63 -5.09
C PHE A 190 -2.98 3.67 -5.74
N THR A 191 -2.50 2.81 -6.64
CA THR A 191 -3.22 1.62 -7.10
C THR A 191 -2.26 0.50 -7.46
N ARG A 192 -2.72 -0.75 -7.33
CA ARG A 192 -2.05 -1.94 -7.82
C ARG A 192 -2.90 -2.61 -8.89
N TYR A 193 -2.27 -2.93 -10.00
CA TYR A 193 -2.84 -3.68 -11.12
C TYR A 193 -2.17 -5.04 -11.17
N ASP A 194 -2.96 -6.11 -11.01
CA ASP A 194 -2.49 -7.49 -11.10
C ASP A 194 -2.94 -8.10 -12.44
N TYR A 195 -1.98 -8.56 -13.23
CA TYR A 195 -2.21 -9.32 -14.46
C TYR A 195 -1.87 -10.78 -14.20
N GLU A 196 -2.88 -11.54 -13.78
CA GLU A 196 -2.72 -12.91 -13.29
C GLU A 196 -2.75 -13.93 -14.42
N SER A 197 -2.18 -15.12 -14.18
CA SER A 197 -2.22 -16.25 -15.12
C SER A 197 -1.70 -15.91 -16.53
N CYS A 198 -0.67 -15.07 -16.61
CA CYS A 198 -0.01 -14.73 -17.86
C CYS A 198 1.04 -15.80 -18.22
N GLU A 199 1.39 -15.93 -19.51
CA GLU A 199 2.48 -16.81 -19.90
C GLU A 199 3.83 -16.30 -19.34
N ALA A 200 4.59 -17.19 -18.72
CA ALA A 200 5.80 -16.81 -18.00
C ALA A 200 6.90 -16.26 -18.92
N ASP A 201 7.14 -16.89 -20.07
CA ASP A 201 8.22 -16.51 -20.99
C ASP A 201 8.06 -15.09 -21.56
N PRO A 202 6.89 -14.68 -22.08
CA PRO A 202 6.66 -13.29 -22.48
C PRO A 202 6.80 -12.30 -21.31
N CYS A 203 6.31 -12.64 -20.11
CA CYS A 203 6.45 -11.77 -18.93
C CYS A 203 7.92 -11.59 -18.51
N ASN A 204 8.72 -12.66 -18.54
CA ASN A 204 10.15 -12.60 -18.27
C ASN A 204 10.88 -11.72 -19.29
N LYS A 205 10.52 -11.83 -20.58
CA LYS A 205 11.07 -10.96 -21.65
C LYS A 205 10.68 -9.50 -21.44
N MET A 206 9.43 -9.23 -21.06
CA MET A 206 8.95 -7.88 -20.72
C MET A 206 9.78 -7.27 -19.59
N MET A 207 9.99 -8.01 -18.50
CA MET A 207 10.77 -7.53 -17.36
C MET A 207 12.24 -7.29 -17.73
N ALA A 208 12.84 -8.17 -18.54
CA ALA A 208 14.22 -8.01 -18.99
C ALA A 208 14.40 -6.78 -19.92
N ASP A 209 13.47 -6.57 -20.86
CA ASP A 209 13.44 -5.40 -21.74
C ASP A 209 13.25 -4.11 -20.95
N LEU A 210 12.34 -4.12 -19.97
CA LEU A 210 12.11 -3.00 -19.09
C LEU A 210 13.34 -2.70 -18.22
N GLU A 211 13.96 -3.72 -17.61
CA GLU A 211 15.17 -3.56 -16.79
C GLU A 211 16.29 -2.93 -17.60
N ALA A 212 16.55 -3.42 -18.81
CA ALA A 212 17.56 -2.86 -19.71
C ALA A 212 17.30 -1.39 -20.06
N LYS A 213 16.04 -1.02 -20.28
CA LYS A 213 15.66 0.38 -20.56
C LYS A 213 15.84 1.30 -19.37
N VAL A 214 15.36 0.89 -18.19
CA VAL A 214 15.33 1.79 -17.02
C VAL A 214 16.68 1.92 -16.33
N THR A 215 17.55 0.92 -16.48
CA THR A 215 18.91 0.94 -15.91
C THR A 215 19.95 1.57 -16.85
N ASP A 216 19.55 1.92 -18.08
CA ASP A 216 20.41 2.65 -19.01
C ASP A 216 20.73 4.05 -18.44
N PRO A 217 22.01 4.48 -18.42
CA PRO A 217 22.39 5.79 -17.88
C PRO A 217 21.70 6.98 -18.55
N SER A 218 21.29 6.85 -19.81
CA SER A 218 20.53 7.90 -20.52
C SER A 218 19.07 7.99 -20.09
N PHE A 219 18.57 7.03 -19.31
CA PHE A 219 17.17 7.01 -18.87
C PHE A 219 16.87 8.10 -17.84
N VAL A 220 17.81 8.40 -16.95
CA VAL A 220 17.70 9.49 -15.99
C VAL A 220 17.64 10.83 -16.73
N GLY A 221 16.67 11.67 -16.35
CA GLY A 221 16.40 12.96 -17.00
C GLY A 221 15.48 12.88 -18.22
N LYS A 222 15.11 11.68 -18.70
CA LYS A 222 14.09 11.56 -19.77
C LYS A 222 12.73 12.07 -19.29
N GLU A 223 12.00 12.67 -20.21
CA GLU A 223 10.63 13.12 -20.01
C GLU A 223 9.67 12.12 -20.64
N LEU A 224 8.84 11.49 -19.82
CA LEU A 224 7.78 10.60 -20.26
C LEU A 224 6.46 11.38 -20.29
N VAL A 225 5.89 11.55 -21.47
CA VAL A 225 4.68 12.35 -21.68
C VAL A 225 3.46 11.44 -21.66
N SER A 226 2.51 11.71 -20.79
CA SER A 226 1.28 10.94 -20.72
C SER A 226 0.41 11.19 -21.96
N PRO A 227 -0.09 10.13 -22.64
CA PRO A 227 -1.00 10.29 -23.76
C PRO A 227 -2.41 10.75 -23.34
N VAL A 228 -2.72 10.73 -22.03
CA VAL A 228 -4.06 11.05 -21.51
C VAL A 228 -4.31 12.56 -21.51
N ASN A 229 -3.33 13.34 -21.07
CA ASN A 229 -3.47 14.78 -20.87
C ASN A 229 -2.18 15.57 -21.11
N GLY A 230 -1.14 14.95 -21.64
CA GLY A 230 0.16 15.59 -21.88
C GLY A 230 0.98 15.87 -20.62
N LYS A 231 0.58 15.38 -19.43
CA LYS A 231 1.39 15.52 -18.21
C LYS A 231 2.77 14.91 -18.44
N VAL A 232 3.81 15.68 -18.15
CA VAL A 232 5.21 15.28 -18.28
C VAL A 232 5.70 14.73 -16.96
N PHE A 233 6.27 13.52 -16.98
CA PHE A 233 6.94 12.89 -15.85
C PHE A 233 8.44 12.80 -16.14
N ARG A 234 9.24 13.59 -15.42
CA ARG A 234 10.70 13.59 -15.57
C ARG A 234 11.33 12.53 -14.67
N VAL A 235 12.08 11.61 -15.28
CA VAL A 235 12.71 10.49 -14.59
C VAL A 235 13.85 10.98 -13.70
N LYS A 236 13.74 10.72 -12.40
CA LYS A 236 14.78 10.97 -11.39
C LYS A 236 15.72 9.77 -11.25
N ALA A 237 15.17 8.56 -11.26
CA ALA A 237 15.95 7.32 -11.16
C ALA A 237 15.20 6.14 -11.80
N GLY A 238 15.96 5.17 -12.30
CA GLY A 238 15.47 3.86 -12.73
C GLY A 238 16.42 2.78 -12.25
N ASP A 239 15.89 1.74 -11.60
CA ASP A 239 16.69 0.64 -11.07
C ASP A 239 15.91 -0.68 -10.98
N ASN A 240 16.63 -1.75 -10.66
CA ASN A 240 16.04 -3.00 -10.19
C ASN A 240 16.38 -3.17 -8.71
N PHE A 241 15.37 -3.04 -7.86
CA PHE A 241 15.53 -2.87 -6.42
C PHE A 241 16.40 -3.98 -5.82
N CYS A 242 17.41 -3.55 -5.07
CA CYS A 242 18.33 -4.39 -4.34
C CYS A 242 18.36 -3.92 -2.89
N TYR A 243 18.25 -4.86 -1.96
CA TYR A 243 18.28 -4.58 -0.54
C TYR A 243 19.44 -5.34 0.09
N THR A 244 20.26 -4.63 0.86
CA THR A 244 21.24 -5.24 1.75
C THR A 244 20.70 -5.07 3.16
N ASP A 245 20.38 -6.18 3.82
CA ASP A 245 19.85 -6.15 5.17
C ASP A 245 20.89 -5.55 6.12
N PRO A 246 20.55 -4.49 6.87
CA PRO A 246 21.52 -3.80 7.71
C PRO A 246 21.87 -4.56 9.00
N ILE A 247 21.20 -5.69 9.26
CA ILE A 247 21.38 -6.50 10.47
C ILE A 247 22.22 -7.73 10.14
N ASP A 248 21.81 -8.53 9.16
CA ASP A 248 22.48 -9.80 8.82
C ASP A 248 23.39 -9.71 7.58
N GLY A 249 23.38 -8.60 6.84
CA GLY A 249 24.20 -8.38 5.65
C GLY A 249 23.75 -9.17 4.41
N SER A 250 22.62 -9.90 4.48
CA SER A 250 22.08 -10.64 3.34
C SER A 250 21.64 -9.69 2.23
N ILE A 251 21.81 -10.13 0.98
CA ILE A 251 21.53 -9.31 -0.20
C ILE A 251 20.38 -9.92 -1.00
N ALA A 252 19.26 -9.20 -1.06
CA ALA A 252 18.12 -9.53 -1.92
C ALA A 252 18.18 -8.68 -3.19
N LYS A 253 18.56 -9.30 -4.31
CA LYS A 253 18.62 -8.65 -5.63
C LYS A 253 17.33 -8.86 -6.42
N LYS A 254 17.10 -8.02 -7.42
CA LYS A 254 16.02 -8.15 -8.41
C LYS A 254 14.62 -8.20 -7.79
N GLN A 255 14.37 -7.36 -6.78
CA GLN A 255 13.14 -7.40 -5.99
C GLN A 255 11.98 -6.60 -6.62
N GLY A 256 12.24 -5.89 -7.72
CA GLY A 256 11.25 -5.20 -8.52
C GLY A 256 11.86 -4.01 -9.26
N ILE A 257 11.42 -3.77 -10.49
CA ILE A 257 11.89 -2.67 -11.31
C ILE A 257 11.17 -1.40 -10.88
N ARG A 258 11.91 -0.30 -10.66
CA ARG A 258 11.35 0.98 -10.22
C ARG A 258 11.70 2.08 -11.20
N VAL A 259 10.74 2.97 -11.41
CA VAL A 259 10.94 4.27 -12.05
C VAL A 259 10.46 5.32 -11.07
N ILE A 260 11.37 6.20 -10.67
CA ILE A 260 11.13 7.26 -9.70
C ILE A 260 11.18 8.58 -10.45
N PHE A 261 10.19 9.44 -10.23
CA PHE A 261 10.07 10.73 -10.90
C PHE A 261 10.46 11.88 -9.96
N GLU A 262 10.81 13.03 -10.53
CA GLU A 262 11.21 14.22 -9.76
C GLU A 262 10.07 14.80 -8.92
N ASP A 263 8.81 14.64 -9.35
CA ASP A 263 7.62 15.08 -8.63
C ASP A 263 7.26 14.20 -7.41
N GLY A 264 8.05 13.15 -7.16
CA GLY A 264 7.82 12.19 -6.07
C GLY A 264 6.92 11.02 -6.47
N SER A 265 6.42 10.98 -7.71
CA SER A 265 5.69 9.82 -8.22
C SER A 265 6.61 8.64 -8.49
N ARG A 266 6.06 7.43 -8.50
CA ARG A 266 6.78 6.18 -8.74
C ARG A 266 5.92 5.19 -9.53
N VAL A 267 6.59 4.40 -10.36
CA VAL A 267 6.02 3.24 -11.03
C VAL A 267 6.89 2.04 -10.70
N ILE A 268 6.26 0.94 -10.30
CA ILE A 268 6.97 -0.26 -9.87
C ILE A 268 6.39 -1.47 -10.59
N PHE A 269 7.27 -2.34 -11.08
CA PHE A 269 6.90 -3.61 -11.70
C PHE A 269 7.49 -4.77 -10.92
N ARG A 270 6.65 -5.75 -10.59
CA ARG A 270 7.09 -7.01 -9.99
C ARG A 270 6.53 -8.18 -10.79
N LEU A 271 7.31 -9.24 -10.86
CA LEU A 271 6.90 -10.51 -11.45
C LEU A 271 6.88 -11.56 -10.35
N SER A 272 5.79 -12.31 -10.25
CA SER A 272 5.63 -13.38 -9.27
C SER A 272 5.00 -14.62 -9.90
N GLY A 273 5.09 -15.76 -9.22
CA GLY A 273 4.33 -16.97 -9.59
C GLY A 273 4.75 -17.66 -10.88
N THR A 274 6.01 -17.61 -11.32
CA THR A 274 6.45 -18.22 -12.61
C THR A 274 6.44 -19.77 -12.66
N GLY A 275 5.67 -20.43 -11.80
CA GLY A 275 5.50 -21.89 -11.74
C GLY A 275 4.38 -22.40 -12.64
N SER A 276 3.79 -23.55 -12.30
CA SER A 276 2.79 -24.26 -13.11
C SER A 276 1.47 -23.49 -13.34
N SER A 277 1.19 -22.47 -12.53
CA SER A 277 -0.05 -21.68 -12.60
C SER A 277 0.04 -20.42 -13.49
N GLY A 278 1.18 -20.21 -14.16
CA GLY A 278 1.44 -19.01 -14.95
C GLY A 278 1.89 -17.82 -14.09
N ALA A 279 2.52 -16.82 -14.73
CA ALA A 279 3.10 -15.68 -14.04
C ALA A 279 2.07 -14.58 -13.75
N THR A 280 2.29 -13.85 -12.66
CA THR A 280 1.53 -12.64 -12.31
C THR A 280 2.45 -11.42 -12.39
N VAL A 281 2.13 -10.50 -13.29
CA VAL A 281 2.75 -9.17 -13.35
C VAL A 281 1.96 -8.24 -12.45
N ARG A 282 2.63 -7.64 -11.46
CA ARG A 282 2.06 -6.62 -10.59
C ARG A 282 2.65 -5.26 -10.95
N LEU A 283 1.77 -4.32 -11.30
CA LEU A 283 2.09 -2.94 -11.61
C LEU A 283 1.56 -2.05 -10.48
N TYR A 284 2.45 -1.32 -9.83
CA TYR A 284 2.11 -0.37 -8.78
C TYR A 284 2.32 1.05 -9.29
N ILE A 285 1.31 1.89 -9.08
CA ILE A 285 1.35 3.31 -9.45
C ILE A 285 1.19 4.11 -8.17
N ASP A 286 2.15 4.99 -7.91
CA ASP A 286 2.16 5.92 -6.78
C ASP A 286 2.34 7.34 -7.33
N SER A 287 1.30 8.17 -7.33
CA SER A 287 1.36 9.55 -7.81
C SER A 287 1.23 10.51 -6.64
N TYR A 288 2.28 11.27 -6.36
CA TYR A 288 2.26 12.28 -5.32
C TYR A 288 1.55 13.55 -5.79
N GLU A 289 0.75 14.16 -4.93
CA GLU A 289 0.07 15.43 -5.18
C GLU A 289 0.08 16.29 -3.91
N SER A 290 0.74 17.45 -4.01
CA SER A 290 0.81 18.43 -2.92
C SER A 290 -0.34 19.44 -2.94
N ASP A 291 -0.99 19.63 -4.09
CA ASP A 291 -2.11 20.56 -4.24
C ASP A 291 -3.36 20.01 -3.55
N THR A 292 -3.72 20.64 -2.42
CA THR A 292 -4.86 20.25 -1.60
C THR A 292 -6.19 20.31 -2.34
N SER A 293 -6.32 21.15 -3.38
CA SER A 293 -7.55 21.24 -4.18
C SER A 293 -7.84 19.95 -4.96
N LYS A 294 -6.81 19.14 -5.21
CA LYS A 294 -6.91 17.88 -5.96
C LYS A 294 -7.05 16.66 -5.07
N HIS A 295 -6.86 16.79 -3.75
CA HIS A 295 -6.90 15.65 -2.82
C HIS A 295 -8.26 14.97 -2.76
N CYS A 296 -9.35 15.63 -3.18
CA CYS A 296 -10.68 15.02 -3.25
C CYS A 296 -11.01 14.37 -4.61
N LEU A 297 -10.13 14.48 -5.61
CA LEU A 297 -10.35 13.87 -6.92
C LEU A 297 -10.27 12.34 -6.83
N SER A 298 -10.91 11.65 -7.78
CA SER A 298 -10.89 10.20 -7.80
C SER A 298 -9.47 9.68 -8.07
N ALA A 299 -9.07 8.64 -7.36
CA ALA A 299 -7.76 8.03 -7.55
C ALA A 299 -7.57 7.55 -9.00
N GLU A 300 -8.61 6.96 -9.60
CA GLU A 300 -8.62 6.56 -11.00
C GLU A 300 -8.21 7.71 -11.94
N SER A 301 -8.85 8.88 -11.81
CA SER A 301 -8.55 10.03 -12.67
C SER A 301 -7.13 10.57 -12.47
N MET A 302 -6.66 10.61 -11.22
CA MET A 302 -5.34 11.13 -10.86
C MET A 302 -4.21 10.18 -11.27
N LEU A 303 -4.46 8.87 -11.27
CA LEU A 303 -3.47 7.84 -11.59
C LEU A 303 -3.42 7.50 -13.08
N LYS A 304 -4.54 7.66 -13.81
CA LYS A 304 -4.65 7.31 -15.23
C LYS A 304 -3.50 7.83 -16.10
N PRO A 305 -3.01 9.09 -15.94
CA PRO A 305 -1.88 9.57 -16.73
C PRO A 305 -0.61 8.75 -16.53
N LEU A 306 -0.30 8.37 -15.28
CA LEU A 306 0.91 7.61 -14.95
C LEU A 306 0.76 6.11 -15.28
N VAL A 307 -0.46 5.57 -15.15
CA VAL A 307 -0.80 4.21 -15.62
C VAL A 307 -0.49 4.06 -17.10
N GLU A 308 -0.94 4.98 -17.96
CA GLU A 308 -0.68 4.86 -19.40
C GLU A 308 0.81 5.05 -19.75
N VAL A 309 1.53 5.91 -19.02
CA VAL A 309 3.00 6.02 -19.15
C VAL A 309 3.67 4.68 -18.80
N ALA A 310 3.25 4.04 -17.71
CA ALA A 310 3.79 2.75 -17.29
C ALA A 310 3.51 1.64 -18.31
N LEU A 311 2.29 1.59 -18.87
CA LEU A 311 1.90 0.61 -19.88
C LEU A 311 2.66 0.80 -21.20
N GLN A 312 2.89 2.04 -21.63
CA GLN A 312 3.72 2.35 -22.80
C GLN A 312 5.18 1.97 -22.59
N LEU A 313 5.74 2.32 -21.42
CA LEU A 313 7.15 2.05 -21.11
C LEU A 313 7.46 0.55 -21.09
N SER A 314 6.60 -0.23 -20.43
CA SER A 314 6.74 -1.68 -20.27
C SER A 314 6.30 -2.50 -21.48
N ARG A 315 5.47 -1.92 -22.37
CA ARG A 315 4.77 -2.65 -23.44
C ARG A 315 3.99 -3.86 -22.91
N LEU A 316 3.46 -3.75 -21.69
CA LEU A 316 2.81 -4.86 -20.99
C LEU A 316 1.70 -5.51 -21.81
N ARG A 317 0.88 -4.70 -22.50
CA ARG A 317 -0.20 -5.19 -23.35
C ARG A 317 0.31 -6.07 -24.50
N GLU A 318 1.44 -5.68 -25.11
CA GLU A 318 2.06 -6.42 -26.22
C GLU A 318 2.63 -7.77 -25.75
N PHE A 319 3.31 -7.79 -24.60
CA PHE A 319 3.94 -9.01 -24.08
C PHE A 319 2.93 -10.00 -23.49
N THR A 320 1.91 -9.50 -22.78
CA THR A 320 0.97 -10.37 -22.06
C THR A 320 -0.30 -10.68 -22.86
N GLY A 321 -0.59 -9.90 -23.91
CA GLY A 321 -1.87 -9.94 -24.61
C GLY A 321 -3.07 -9.43 -23.79
N ARG A 322 -2.83 -8.88 -22.59
CA ARG A 322 -3.87 -8.37 -21.69
C ARG A 322 -4.11 -6.88 -21.92
N ASN A 323 -5.36 -6.50 -22.22
CA ASN A 323 -5.73 -5.10 -22.38
C ASN A 323 -6.06 -4.41 -21.04
N GLU A 324 -6.50 -5.19 -20.06
CA GLU A 324 -6.92 -4.77 -18.73
C GLU A 324 -6.34 -5.69 -17.65
N PRO A 325 -6.12 -5.19 -16.41
CA PRO A 325 -5.70 -6.03 -15.30
C PRO A 325 -6.81 -7.00 -14.88
N THR A 326 -6.42 -8.14 -14.31
CA THR A 326 -7.35 -9.10 -13.69
C THR A 326 -7.93 -8.55 -12.39
N VAL A 327 -7.10 -7.87 -11.58
CA VAL A 327 -7.51 -7.26 -10.32
C VAL A 327 -6.95 -5.84 -10.22
N ILE A 328 -7.75 -4.92 -9.69
CA ILE A 328 -7.35 -3.56 -9.32
C ILE A 328 -7.56 -3.41 -7.81
N THR A 329 -6.55 -2.91 -7.11
CA THR A 329 -6.60 -2.56 -5.68
C THR A 329 -6.19 -1.10 -5.49
#